data_AF-A0A478LNI4-F1
#
_entry.id   AF-A0A478LNI4-F1
#
_cell.length_a   1.000
_cell.length_b   1.000
_cell.length_c   1.000
_cell.angle_alpha   90.00
_cell.angle_beta   90.00
_cell.angle_gamma   90.00
#
_symmetry.space_group_name_H-M   'P 1'
#
loop_
_entity.id
_entity.type
_entity.pdbx_description
1 polymer ?
#
loop_
_entity_poly.entity_id
_entity_poly.type
_entity_poly.pdbx_seq_one_letter_code
_entity_poly.pdbx_strand_id
1 'polypeptide(L)'
;MGKRKFVASRLASQMFACWLEEALIRGVIRPPKSRFSFWEARSGWCRAEWIGAGRMAIDGLKEVQEAVMRIEGGLSTYEKELALMGDDYQEIFRQQLRETQERQAAGLPRPVWIKDAFQQQIRQTTGEKGDAL
;
A
#
# COMPACT_ATOMS: atom_id res chain seq x y z
N MET A 1 5.10 -16.44 8.86
CA MET A 1 3.90 -15.58 8.93
C MET A 1 3.01 -16.12 10.06
N GLY A 2 2.75 -15.34 11.12
CA GLY A 2 2.19 -15.87 12.37
C GLY A 2 0.69 -16.25 12.28
N LYS A 3 0.27 -17.24 13.09
CA LYS A 3 -1.13 -17.73 13.20
C LYS A 3 -2.17 -16.60 13.34
N ARG A 4 -1.79 -15.48 13.98
CA ARG A 4 -2.61 -14.28 14.17
C ARG A 4 -3.15 -13.70 12.85
N LYS A 5 -2.34 -13.67 11.79
CA LYS A 5 -2.78 -13.14 10.48
C LYS A 5 -3.80 -14.07 9.81
N PHE A 6 -3.56 -15.37 9.85
CA PHE A 6 -4.43 -16.36 9.18
C PHE A 6 -5.80 -16.49 9.83
N VAL A 7 -5.87 -16.54 11.16
CA VAL A 7 -7.15 -16.69 11.88
C VAL A 7 -8.02 -15.45 11.69
N ALA A 8 -7.45 -14.26 11.90
CA ALA A 8 -8.18 -13.00 11.75
C ALA A 8 -8.68 -12.79 10.31
N SER A 9 -7.80 -12.99 9.32
CA SER A 9 -8.17 -12.82 7.91
C SER A 9 -9.25 -13.81 7.48
N ARG A 10 -9.17 -15.06 7.91
CA ARG A 10 -10.18 -16.08 7.58
C ARG A 10 -11.54 -15.72 8.18
N LEU A 11 -11.58 -15.32 9.46
CA LEU A 11 -12.82 -14.92 10.11
C LEU A 11 -13.42 -13.68 9.43
N ALA A 12 -12.60 -12.67 9.15
CA ALA A 12 -13.03 -11.46 8.45
C ALA A 12 -13.62 -11.78 7.06
N SER A 13 -12.97 -12.65 6.28
CA SER A 13 -13.50 -13.09 4.98
C SER A 13 -14.84 -13.83 5.10
N GLN A 14 -15.03 -14.64 6.14
CA GLN A 14 -16.32 -15.31 6.38
C GLN A 14 -17.42 -14.32 6.74
N MET A 15 -17.14 -13.38 7.64
CA MET A 15 -18.09 -12.33 8.01
C MET A 15 -18.45 -11.46 6.81
N PHE A 16 -17.45 -11.07 6.01
CA PHE A 16 -17.66 -10.32 4.77
C PHE A 16 -18.51 -11.09 3.77
N ALA A 17 -18.28 -12.39 3.61
CA ALA A 17 -19.08 -13.21 2.69
C ALA A 17 -20.56 -13.25 3.10
N CYS A 18 -20.85 -13.42 4.40
CA CYS A 18 -22.22 -13.41 4.91
C CYS A 18 -22.88 -12.03 4.72
N TRP A 19 -22.15 -10.97 5.03
CA TRP A 19 -22.63 -9.60 4.84
C TRP A 19 -22.89 -9.26 3.37
N LEU A 20 -21.97 -9.64 2.47
CA LEU A 20 -22.09 -9.37 1.04
C LEU A 20 -23.28 -10.11 0.43
N GLU A 21 -23.47 -11.37 0.81
CA GLU A 21 -24.63 -12.18 0.42
C GLU A 21 -25.95 -11.50 0.82
N GLU A 22 -26.04 -11.04 2.07
CA GLU A 22 -27.21 -10.32 2.57
C GLU A 22 -27.42 -8.97 1.86
N ALA A 23 -26.34 -8.20 1.63
CA ALA A 23 -26.41 -6.91 0.95
C ALA A 23 -26.89 -7.04 -0.50
N LEU A 24 -26.52 -8.13 -1.19
CA LEU A 24 -26.99 -8.45 -2.52
C LEU A 24 -28.47 -8.87 -2.52
N ILE A 25 -28.89 -9.73 -1.59
CA ILE A 25 -30.28 -10.19 -1.47
C ILE A 25 -31.22 -9.03 -1.13
N ARG A 26 -30.82 -8.15 -0.22
CA ARG A 26 -31.59 -6.96 0.17
C ARG A 26 -31.57 -5.85 -0.89
N GLY A 27 -30.74 -5.97 -1.92
CA GLY A 27 -30.62 -4.97 -2.99
C GLY A 27 -29.93 -3.66 -2.56
N VAL A 28 -29.19 -3.67 -1.44
CA VAL A 28 -28.39 -2.52 -0.99
C VAL A 28 -27.24 -2.27 -1.96
N ILE A 29 -26.63 -3.36 -2.43
CA ILE A 29 -25.58 -3.34 -3.46
C ILE A 29 -26.15 -3.92 -4.74
N ARG A 30 -26.02 -3.18 -5.84
CA ARG A 30 -26.35 -3.71 -7.16
C ARG A 30 -25.16 -4.56 -7.65
N PRO A 31 -25.38 -5.84 -8.00
CA PRO A 31 -24.29 -6.66 -8.49
C PRO A 31 -23.70 -6.05 -9.78
N PRO A 32 -22.37 -5.95 -9.91
CA PRO A 32 -21.73 -5.60 -11.17
C PRO A 32 -22.11 -6.59 -12.27
N LYS A 33 -22.00 -6.16 -13.53
CA LYS A 33 -22.15 -7.06 -14.69
C LYS A 33 -21.03 -8.10 -14.64
N SER A 34 -21.35 -9.30 -14.17
CA SER A 34 -20.42 -10.43 -14.09
C SER A 34 -20.91 -11.59 -14.95
N ARG A 35 -19.97 -12.45 -15.37
CA ARG A 35 -20.28 -13.68 -16.08
C ARG A 35 -20.95 -14.73 -15.19
N PHE A 36 -20.62 -14.74 -13.89
CA PHE A 36 -21.12 -15.68 -12.90
C PHE A 36 -21.85 -14.93 -11.80
N SER A 37 -23.00 -15.43 -11.39
CA SER A 37 -23.74 -14.96 -10.23
C SER A 37 -22.95 -15.18 -8.93
N PHE A 38 -23.38 -14.53 -7.85
CA PHE A 38 -22.74 -14.67 -6.53
C PHE A 38 -22.67 -16.14 -6.07
N TRP A 39 -23.72 -16.91 -6.31
CA TRP A 39 -23.82 -18.31 -5.90
C TRP A 39 -22.93 -19.24 -6.70
N GLU A 40 -22.75 -18.96 -7.99
CA GLU A 40 -21.88 -19.74 -8.87
C GLU A 40 -20.39 -19.52 -8.58
N ALA A 41 -20.02 -18.32 -8.11
CA ALA A 41 -18.62 -17.93 -7.94
C ALA A 41 -18.34 -17.27 -6.58
N ARG A 42 -18.92 -17.78 -5.48
CA ARG A 42 -18.83 -17.16 -4.14
C ARG A 42 -17.39 -16.82 -3.72
N SER A 43 -16.43 -17.69 -4.01
CA SER A 43 -15.01 -17.46 -3.70
C SER A 43 -14.39 -16.29 -4.45
N GLY A 44 -14.81 -16.05 -5.70
CA GLY A 44 -14.35 -14.91 -6.50
C GLY A 44 -14.96 -13.60 -6.03
N TRP A 45 -16.26 -13.62 -5.70
CA TRP A 45 -16.99 -12.47 -5.19
C TRP A 45 -16.51 -12.03 -3.80
N CYS A 46 -16.21 -12.99 -2.92
CA CYS A 46 -15.77 -12.73 -1.55
C CYS A 46 -14.23 -12.63 -1.41
N ARG A 47 -13.50 -12.53 -2.52
CA ARG A 47 -12.04 -12.39 -2.49
C ARG A 47 -11.67 -11.00 -1.96
N ALA A 48 -11.21 -10.95 -0.73
CA ALA A 48 -10.74 -9.73 -0.07
C ALA A 48 -9.38 -9.96 0.59
N GLU A 49 -8.55 -8.93 0.61
CA GLU A 49 -7.37 -8.85 1.46
C GLU A 49 -7.66 -7.95 2.66
N TRP A 50 -7.11 -8.32 3.82
CA TRP A 50 -7.38 -7.63 5.08
C TRP A 50 -6.08 -7.05 5.62
N ILE A 51 -6.08 -5.74 5.81
CA ILE A 51 -5.02 -5.04 6.53
C ILE A 51 -5.27 -5.26 8.03
N GLY A 52 -4.36 -5.99 8.66
CA GLY A 52 -4.38 -6.27 10.09
C GLY A 52 -3.39 -5.40 10.85
N ALA A 53 -3.28 -5.65 12.16
CA ALA A 53 -2.27 -4.98 12.99
C ALA A 53 -0.86 -5.12 12.39
N GLY A 54 -0.14 -3.99 12.36
CA GLY A 54 1.23 -3.90 11.91
C GLY A 54 2.14 -4.92 12.58
N ARG A 55 3.18 -5.35 11.86
CA ARG A 55 4.25 -6.12 12.50
C ARG A 55 5.00 -5.24 13.49
N MET A 56 5.38 -5.82 14.63
CA MET A 56 6.37 -5.19 15.49
C MET A 56 7.71 -5.22 14.78
N ALA A 57 8.26 -4.05 14.50
CA ALA A 57 9.61 -3.90 13.97
C ALA A 57 10.62 -4.03 15.12
N ILE A 58 11.65 -4.85 14.92
CA ILE A 58 12.74 -4.99 15.91
C ILE A 58 13.82 -3.96 15.60
N ASP A 59 14.14 -3.78 14.32
CA ASP A 59 15.09 -2.79 13.81
C ASP A 59 14.40 -1.94 12.74
N GLY A 60 13.75 -0.85 13.19
CA GLY A 60 12.89 -0.04 12.34
C GLY A 60 13.59 0.58 11.13
N LEU A 61 14.90 0.90 11.23
CA LEU A 61 15.63 1.52 10.12
C LEU A 61 15.88 0.51 8.99
N LYS A 62 16.37 -0.69 9.33
CA LYS A 62 16.65 -1.73 8.33
C LYS A 62 15.38 -2.22 7.65
N GLU A 63 14.31 -2.41 8.40
CA GLU A 63 13.02 -2.86 7.84
C GLU A 63 12.45 -1.84 6.84
N VAL A 64 12.58 -0.54 7.12
CA VAL A 64 12.16 0.52 6.19
C VAL A 64 13.05 0.55 4.94
N GLN A 65 14.38 0.43 5.10
CA GLN A 65 15.30 0.36 3.96
C GLN A 65 15.03 -0.85 3.07
N GLU A 66 14.79 -2.02 3.66
CA GLU A 66 14.40 -3.22 2.92
C GLU A 66 13.06 -3.04 2.18
N ALA A 67 12.10 -2.33 2.78
CA ALA A 67 10.83 -2.02 2.11
C ALA A 67 11.03 -1.10 0.90
N VAL A 68 11.85 -0.05 1.04
CA VAL A 68 12.20 0.85 -0.07
C VAL A 68 12.91 0.10 -1.19
N MET A 69 13.92 -0.71 -0.86
CA MET A 69 14.65 -1.50 -1.85
C MET A 69 13.75 -2.52 -2.57
N ARG A 70 12.76 -3.11 -1.89
CA ARG A 70 11.79 -4.02 -2.52
C ARG A 70 10.85 -3.32 -3.48
N ILE A 71 10.46 -2.07 -3.19
CA ILE A 71 9.63 -1.25 -4.07
C ILE A 71 10.45 -0.80 -5.29
N GLU A 72 11.66 -0.26 -5.06
CA GLU A 72 12.54 0.18 -6.13
C GLU A 72 12.97 -0.97 -7.06
N GLY A 73 13.22 -2.15 -6.48
CA GLY A 73 13.52 -3.37 -7.23
C GLY A 73 12.32 -4.02 -7.93
N GLY A 74 11.10 -3.46 -7.81
CA GLY A 74 9.88 -3.98 -8.43
C GLY A 74 9.39 -5.33 -7.87
N LEU A 75 9.93 -5.78 -6.74
CA LEU A 75 9.54 -7.04 -6.08
C LEU A 75 8.25 -6.88 -5.26
N SER A 76 7.91 -5.66 -4.89
CA SER A 76 6.73 -5.35 -4.08
C SER A 76 6.03 -4.07 -4.54
N THR A 77 4.87 -3.81 -3.96
CA THR A 77 4.06 -2.61 -4.19
C THR A 77 3.90 -1.81 -2.90
N TYR A 78 3.61 -0.51 -3.01
CA TYR A 78 3.32 0.35 -1.85
C TYR A 78 2.21 -0.24 -0.97
N GLU A 79 1.16 -0.77 -1.59
CA GLU A 79 0.05 -1.43 -0.88
C GLU A 79 0.52 -2.61 -0.03
N LYS A 80 1.36 -3.49 -0.57
CA LYS A 80 1.86 -4.65 0.17
C LYS A 80 2.76 -4.25 1.32
N GLU A 81 3.65 -3.28 1.12
CA GLU A 81 4.56 -2.83 2.18
C GLU A 81 3.83 -2.08 3.30
N LEU A 82 2.91 -1.19 2.95
CA LEU A 82 2.14 -0.44 3.95
C LEU A 82 1.17 -1.35 4.71
N ALA A 83 0.57 -2.34 4.04
CA ALA A 83 -0.24 -3.36 4.71
C ALA A 83 0.56 -4.22 5.71
N LEU A 84 1.89 -4.32 5.56
CA LEU A 84 2.74 -4.97 6.57
C LEU A 84 2.92 -4.13 7.82
N MET A 85 2.94 -2.80 7.67
CA MET A 85 2.95 -1.82 8.76
C MET A 85 1.56 -1.60 9.37
N GLY A 86 0.51 -2.03 8.66
CA GLY A 86 -0.88 -1.93 9.11
C GLY A 86 -1.60 -0.68 8.59
N ASP A 87 -1.00 0.03 7.64
CA ASP A 87 -1.53 1.25 7.06
C ASP A 87 -2.14 1.00 5.68
N ASP A 88 -3.15 1.80 5.34
CA ASP A 88 -3.73 1.84 3.99
C ASP A 88 -2.93 2.81 3.10
N TYR A 89 -2.48 2.32 1.93
CA TYR A 89 -1.75 3.13 0.98
C TYR A 89 -2.59 4.30 0.46
N GLN A 90 -3.90 4.14 0.28
CA GLN A 90 -4.72 5.20 -0.30
C GLN A 90 -4.83 6.39 0.63
N GLU A 91 -4.91 6.13 1.94
CA GLU A 91 -4.95 7.17 2.96
C GLU A 91 -3.62 7.93 3.02
N ILE A 92 -2.50 7.19 3.06
CA ILE A 92 -1.16 7.78 3.07
C ILE A 92 -0.93 8.64 1.82
N PHE A 93 -1.25 8.13 0.63
CA PHE A 93 -1.05 8.88 -0.62
C PHE A 93 -1.92 10.13 -0.69
N ARG A 94 -3.19 10.04 -0.25
CA ARG A 94 -4.08 11.22 -0.15
C ARG A 94 -3.50 12.28 0.78
N GLN A 95 -2.99 11.85 1.93
CA GLN A 95 -2.38 12.76 2.90
C GLN A 95 -1.08 13.37 2.38
N GLN A 96 -0.19 12.58 1.78
CA GLN A 96 1.05 13.08 1.18
C GLN A 96 0.81 14.11 0.08
N LEU A 97 -0.21 13.90 -0.76
CA LEU A 97 -0.58 14.83 -1.81
C LEU A 97 -1.07 16.16 -1.23
N ARG A 98 -1.93 16.10 -0.21
CA ARG A 98 -2.41 17.28 0.51
C ARG A 98 -1.27 18.06 1.16
N GLU A 99 -0.39 17.37 1.89
CA GLU A 99 0.78 18.00 2.53
C GLU A 99 1.73 18.63 1.52
N THR A 100 1.90 17.99 0.36
CA THR A 100 2.74 18.54 -0.72
C THR A 100 2.12 19.82 -1.28
N GLN A 101 0.81 19.86 -1.49
CA GLN A 101 0.11 21.07 -1.96
C GLN A 101 0.17 22.20 -0.93
N GLU A 102 -0.08 21.90 0.35
CA GLU A 102 -0.01 22.88 1.43
C GLU A 102 1.40 23.46 1.58
N ARG A 103 2.44 22.62 1.48
CA ARG A 103 3.84 23.08 1.49
C ARG A 103 4.16 23.99 0.30
N GLN A 104 3.70 23.62 -0.90
CA GLN A 104 3.89 24.45 -2.10
C GLN A 104 3.20 25.81 -1.95
N ALA A 105 1.97 25.83 -1.44
CA ALA A 105 1.23 27.06 -1.18
C ALA A 105 1.91 27.94 -0.12
N ALA A 106 2.51 27.32 0.90
CA ALA A 106 3.28 28.02 1.93
C ALA A 106 4.69 28.46 1.48
N GLY A 107 5.10 28.18 0.24
CA GLY A 107 6.46 28.46 -0.24
C GLY A 107 7.55 27.62 0.43
N LEU A 108 7.16 26.55 1.13
CA LEU A 108 8.09 25.64 1.77
C LEU A 108 8.70 24.70 0.73
N PRO A 109 10.01 24.43 0.81
CA PRO A 109 10.64 23.52 -0.10
C PRO A 109 10.11 22.09 0.07
N ARG A 110 10.26 21.28 -0.99
CA ARG A 110 9.95 19.84 -0.97
C ARG A 110 10.61 19.15 0.24
N PRO A 111 9.98 18.10 0.80
CA PRO A 111 10.53 17.33 1.91
C PRO A 111 12.02 17.00 1.73
N VAL A 112 12.79 17.07 2.81
CA VAL A 112 14.26 16.99 2.82
C VAL A 112 14.79 15.70 2.15
N TRP A 113 14.09 14.57 2.30
CA TRP A 113 14.48 13.30 1.68
C TRP A 113 14.42 13.29 0.14
N ILE A 114 13.55 14.12 -0.48
CA ILE A 114 13.52 14.30 -1.93
C ILE A 114 14.69 15.17 -2.40
N LYS A 115 15.11 16.14 -1.56
CA LYS A 115 16.25 17.01 -1.89
C LYS A 115 17.56 16.23 -1.90
N ASP A 116 17.79 15.36 -0.91
CA ASP A 116 19.04 14.64 -0.79
C ASP A 116 19.20 13.61 -1.92
N ALA A 117 18.14 12.89 -2.29
CA ALA A 117 18.15 11.98 -3.43
C ALA A 117 18.43 12.72 -4.75
N PHE A 118 17.80 13.87 -4.97
CA PHE A 118 18.03 14.70 -6.16
C PHE A 118 19.45 15.27 -6.21
N GLN A 119 20.00 15.72 -5.06
CA GLN A 119 21.39 16.20 -4.99
C GLN A 119 22.41 15.08 -5.20
N GLN A 120 22.15 13.88 -4.70
CA GLN A 120 22.99 12.71 -4.94
C GLN A 120 22.97 12.31 -6.42
N GLN A 121 21.81 12.36 -7.07
CA GLN A 121 21.66 12.06 -8.50
C GLN A 121 22.36 13.13 -9.39
N ILE A 122 22.28 14.41 -9.00
CA ILE A 122 23.06 15.48 -9.64
C ILE A 122 24.57 15.26 -9.45
N ARG A 123 25.02 14.87 -8.25
CA ARG A 123 26.43 14.57 -7.98
C ARG A 123 26.94 13.39 -8.81
N GLN A 124 26.15 12.32 -8.95
CA GLN A 124 26.52 11.15 -9.77
C GLN A 124 26.61 11.51 -11.26
N THR A 125 25.62 12.22 -11.80
CA THR A 125 25.62 12.65 -13.22
C THR A 125 26.71 13.68 -13.55
N THR A 126 27.14 14.48 -12.56
CA THR A 126 28.24 15.44 -12.71
C THR A 126 29.61 14.78 -12.52
N GLY A 127 29.71 13.76 -11.66
CA GLY A 127 30.93 12.99 -11.41
C GLY A 127 31.35 12.10 -12.59
N GLU A 128 30.39 11.44 -13.25
CA GLU A 128 30.70 10.58 -14.43
C GLU A 128 31.23 11.36 -15.65
N LYS A 129 30.98 12.67 -15.73
CA LYS A 129 31.53 13.53 -16.80
C LYS A 129 32.95 14.03 -16.51
N GLY A 130 33.44 13.89 -15.28
CA GLY A 130 34.77 14.36 -14.85
C GLY A 130 35.91 13.38 -15.11
N ASP A 131 35.61 12.08 -15.24
CA ASP A 131 36.62 11.01 -15.36
C ASP A 131 36.82 10.51 -16.81
N ALA A 132 36.20 11.18 -17.81
CA ALA A 132 36.24 10.80 -19.22
C ALA A 132 37.11 11.71 -20.11
N LEU A 133 38.07 12.44 -19.53
CA LEU A 133 39.08 13.23 -20.26
C LEU A 133 40.49 12.97 -19.73
#